data_AF-A0A4C1ZZW2-F1
#
_entry.id   AF-A0A4C1ZZW2-F1
#
_cell.length_a   1.000
_cell.length_b   1.000
_cell.length_c   1.000
_cell.angle_alpha   90.00
_cell.angle_beta   90.00
_cell.angle_gamma   90.00
#
_symmetry.space_group_name_H-M   'P 1'
#
loop_
_entity.id
_entity.type
_entity.pdbx_description
1 polymer ?
#
loop_
_entity_poly.entity_id
_entity_poly.type
_entity_poly.pdbx_seq_one_letter_code
_entity_poly.pdbx_strand_id
1 'polypeptide(L)'
;MRTPKASHPKRSPSRRRYVVEEYVRAKEVYERAAADAQTTSWKRFCTAQDRESVWDGIYRVIRNTGRNREDVLLINDSGQTCSPNESAVLLANTFFPDDRVDTDGPYHTELRRRTDGSIRPPEASDILSEMDPPSLGLK
;
A
#
# COMPACT_ATOMS: atom_id res chain seq x y z
N MET A 1 58.25 66.62 -13.16
CA MET A 1 56.99 67.02 -13.83
C MET A 1 56.05 65.82 -13.85
N ARG A 2 54.86 65.89 -13.22
CA ARG A 2 53.83 64.82 -13.28
C ARG A 2 52.81 65.22 -14.35
N THR A 3 52.56 64.33 -15.31
CA THR A 3 51.50 64.50 -16.32
C THR A 3 50.13 64.15 -15.72
N PRO A 4 49.05 64.89 -16.05
CA PRO A 4 47.72 64.57 -15.56
C PRO A 4 47.20 63.32 -16.29
N LYS A 5 46.63 62.37 -15.53
CA LYS A 5 45.97 61.19 -16.11
C LYS A 5 44.70 61.61 -16.84
N ALA A 6 44.57 61.16 -18.09
CA ALA A 6 43.38 61.39 -18.90
C ALA A 6 42.12 60.82 -18.21
N SER A 7 41.11 61.68 -18.01
CA SER A 7 39.80 61.26 -17.53
C SER A 7 39.12 60.42 -18.61
N HIS A 8 38.71 59.20 -18.26
CA HIS A 8 37.94 58.34 -19.15
C HIS A 8 36.61 59.04 -19.50
N PRO A 9 36.19 59.08 -20.78
CA PRO A 9 34.93 59.70 -21.15
C PRO A 9 33.77 58.95 -20.46
N LYS A 10 33.11 59.61 -19.50
CA LYS A 10 31.92 59.04 -18.86
C LYS A 10 30.85 58.84 -19.93
N ARG A 11 30.33 57.61 -20.02
CA ARG A 11 29.28 57.21 -20.96
C ARG A 11 28.06 58.14 -20.79
N SER A 12 27.58 58.72 -21.89
CA SER A 12 26.45 59.67 -21.91
C SER A 12 25.24 59.15 -21.10
N PRO A 13 24.71 59.94 -20.14
CA PRO A 13 23.53 59.56 -19.34
C PRO A 13 22.31 59.17 -20.19
N SER A 14 22.14 59.78 -21.36
CA SER A 14 21.03 59.49 -22.28
C SER A 14 21.08 58.07 -22.84
N ARG A 15 22.29 57.53 -23.09
CA ARG A 15 22.46 56.15 -23.57
C ARG A 15 22.13 55.12 -22.48
N ARG A 16 22.34 55.46 -21.21
CA ARG A 16 21.98 54.58 -20.09
C ARG A 16 20.46 54.46 -19.94
N ARG A 17 19.74 55.58 -20.04
CA ARG A 17 18.26 55.59 -19.98
C ARG A 17 17.67 54.72 -21.09
N TYR A 18 18.12 54.92 -22.33
CA TYR A 18 17.68 54.13 -23.47
C TYR A 18 17.88 52.62 -23.27
N VAL A 19 19.08 52.20 -22.84
CA VAL A 19 19.37 50.76 -22.60
C VAL A 19 18.53 50.18 -21.47
N VAL A 20 18.26 50.96 -20.42
CA VAL A 20 17.41 50.53 -19.30
C VAL A 20 15.96 50.38 -19.75
N GLU A 21 15.43 51.33 -20.53
CA GLU A 21 14.07 51.26 -21.07
C GLU A 21 13.89 50.04 -21.99
N GLU A 22 14.87 49.75 -22.84
CA GLU A 22 14.87 48.55 -23.69
C GLU A 22 14.89 47.26 -22.87
N TYR A 23 15.71 47.20 -21.82
CA TYR A 23 15.76 46.04 -20.93
C TYR A 23 14.43 45.84 -20.19
N VAL A 24 13.81 46.91 -19.69
CA VAL A 24 12.52 46.84 -19.00
C VAL A 24 11.44 46.34 -19.95
N ARG A 25 11.36 46.88 -21.17
CA ARG A 25 10.43 46.39 -22.19
C ARG A 25 10.63 44.90 -22.52
N ALA A 26 11.88 44.48 -22.73
CA ALA A 26 12.18 43.08 -23.02
C ALA A 26 11.82 42.15 -21.85
N LYS A 27 12.05 42.60 -20.61
CA LYS A 27 11.70 41.86 -19.41
C LYS A 27 10.18 41.69 -19.28
N GLU A 28 9.40 42.75 -19.47
CA GLU A 28 7.94 42.69 -19.42
C GLU A 28 7.37 41.74 -20.48
N VAL A 29 7.94 41.75 -21.69
CA VAL A 29 7.55 40.81 -22.75
C VAL A 29 7.84 39.37 -22.36
N TYR A 30 9.03 39.10 -21.80
CA TYR A 30 9.40 37.77 -21.33
C TYR A 30 8.50 37.29 -20.20
N GLU A 31 8.24 38.13 -19.19
CA GLU A 31 7.38 37.77 -18.06
C GLU A 31 5.96 37.45 -18.49
N ARG A 32 5.40 38.24 -19.42
CA ARG A 32 4.08 37.97 -20.02
C ARG A 32 4.08 36.64 -20.77
N ALA A 33 5.07 36.42 -21.64
CA ALA A 33 5.18 35.18 -22.41
C ALA A 33 5.35 33.94 -21.50
N ALA A 34 6.10 34.07 -20.40
CA ALA A 34 6.28 33.02 -19.41
C ALA A 34 4.96 32.70 -18.69
N ALA A 35 4.21 33.72 -18.26
CA ALA A 35 2.91 33.55 -17.62
C ALA A 35 1.87 32.92 -18.57
N ASP A 36 1.86 33.34 -19.84
CA ASP A 36 0.99 32.79 -20.87
C ASP A 36 1.35 31.32 -21.18
N ALA A 37 2.65 31.01 -21.27
CA ALA A 37 3.13 29.64 -21.49
C ALA A 37 2.79 28.72 -20.31
N GLN A 38 2.95 29.17 -19.08
CA GLN A 38 2.56 28.42 -17.88
C GLN A 38 1.06 28.14 -17.88
N THR A 39 0.24 29.17 -18.12
CA THR A 39 -1.22 29.06 -18.14
C THR A 39 -1.69 28.13 -19.26
N THR A 40 -1.11 28.26 -20.44
CA THR A 40 -1.46 27.45 -21.62
C THR A 40 -1.02 26.00 -21.45
N SER A 41 0.17 25.76 -20.90
CA SER A 41 0.69 24.43 -20.58
C SER A 41 -0.20 23.74 -19.54
N TRP A 42 -0.59 24.46 -18.47
CA TRP A 42 -1.48 23.94 -17.44
C TRP A 42 -2.86 23.59 -17.99
N LYS A 43 -3.47 24.51 -18.75
CA LYS A 43 -4.75 24.25 -19.42
C LYS A 43 -4.66 23.03 -20.33
N ARG A 44 -3.61 22.94 -21.14
CA ARG A 44 -3.37 21.79 -22.03
C ARG A 44 -3.24 20.49 -21.24
N PHE A 45 -2.53 20.47 -20.12
CA PHE A 45 -2.42 19.31 -19.24
C PHE A 45 -3.78 18.89 -18.66
N CYS A 46 -4.55 19.84 -18.12
CA CYS A 46 -5.89 19.57 -17.60
C CYS A 46 -6.85 19.07 -18.68
N THR A 47 -6.71 19.53 -19.93
CA THR A 47 -7.57 19.11 -21.05
C THR A 47 -7.06 17.87 -21.79
N ALA A 48 -5.78 17.51 -21.65
CA ALA A 48 -5.17 16.35 -22.32
C ALA A 48 -5.52 15.01 -21.66
N GLN A 49 -6.62 14.97 -20.91
CA GLN A 49 -7.19 13.75 -20.36
C GLN A 49 -7.98 13.02 -21.45
N ASP A 50 -7.27 12.38 -22.37
CA ASP A 50 -7.79 11.12 -22.89
C ASP A 50 -7.92 10.18 -21.68
N ARG A 51 -9.08 9.55 -21.55
CA ARG A 51 -9.55 8.84 -20.35
C ARG A 51 -8.74 7.59 -19.96
N GLU A 52 -7.57 7.40 -20.56
CA GLU A 52 -6.62 6.35 -20.22
C GLU A 52 -5.27 6.97 -19.85
N SER A 53 -5.01 7.04 -18.56
CA SER A 53 -3.67 7.19 -18.03
C SER A 53 -2.81 5.96 -18.37
N VAL A 54 -1.48 6.11 -18.33
CA VAL A 54 -0.54 4.96 -18.42
C VAL A 54 -0.90 3.88 -17.39
N TRP A 55 -1.45 4.29 -16.25
CA TRP A 55 -1.91 3.40 -15.19
C TRP A 55 -3.19 2.64 -15.55
N ASP A 56 -4.08 3.18 -16.39
CA ASP A 56 -5.31 2.48 -16.79
C ASP A 56 -5.01 1.20 -17.59
N GLY A 57 -3.96 1.22 -18.43
CA GLY A 57 -3.47 0.03 -19.10
C GLY A 57 -2.94 -1.02 -18.10
N ILE A 58 -2.15 -0.59 -17.12
CA ILE A 58 -1.59 -1.45 -16.07
C ILE A 58 -2.70 -2.04 -15.19
N TYR A 59 -3.66 -1.22 -14.73
CA TYR A 59 -4.79 -1.67 -13.94
C TYR A 59 -5.71 -2.60 -14.72
N ARG A 60 -5.94 -2.35 -16.01
CA ARG A 60 -6.71 -3.26 -16.89
C ARG A 60 -6.02 -4.60 -17.04
N VAL A 61 -4.70 -4.62 -17.21
CA VAL A 61 -3.91 -5.86 -17.23
C VAL A 61 -4.02 -6.57 -15.89
N ILE A 62 -3.71 -5.93 -14.77
CA ILE A 62 -3.78 -6.56 -13.44
C ILE A 62 -5.19 -7.11 -13.16
N ARG A 63 -6.24 -6.36 -13.48
CA ARG A 63 -7.64 -6.80 -13.34
C ARG A 63 -7.98 -8.01 -14.22
N ASN A 64 -7.43 -8.06 -15.43
CA ASN A 64 -7.73 -9.10 -16.41
C ASN A 64 -6.77 -10.32 -16.33
N THR A 65 -5.65 -10.22 -15.61
CA THR A 65 -4.60 -11.27 -15.59
C THR A 65 -4.86 -12.38 -14.58
N GLY A 66 -6.07 -12.50 -14.04
CA GLY A 66 -6.53 -13.78 -13.49
C GLY A 66 -7.41 -13.64 -12.27
N ARG A 67 -8.42 -14.53 -12.20
CA ARG A 67 -9.08 -14.88 -10.94
C ARG A 67 -7.99 -15.16 -9.92
N ASN A 68 -8.05 -14.54 -8.75
CA ASN A 68 -7.07 -14.83 -7.72
C ASN A 68 -7.18 -16.32 -7.35
N ARG A 69 -6.09 -16.93 -6.85
CA ARG A 69 -6.10 -18.37 -6.54
C ARG A 69 -7.15 -18.68 -5.45
N GLU A 70 -7.42 -17.71 -4.60
CA GLU A 70 -8.48 -17.68 -3.60
C GLU A 70 -9.91 -17.56 -4.17
N ASP A 71 -10.07 -17.18 -5.44
CA ASP A 71 -11.35 -17.17 -6.16
C ASP A 71 -11.67 -18.53 -6.83
N VAL A 72 -10.81 -19.54 -6.64
CA VAL A 72 -11.02 -20.92 -7.09
C VAL A 72 -11.69 -21.71 -5.98
N LEU A 73 -12.95 -22.07 -6.21
CA LEU A 73 -13.74 -22.88 -5.29
C LEU A 73 -13.10 -24.27 -5.07
N LEU A 74 -13.27 -24.80 -3.86
CA LEU A 74 -12.74 -26.11 -3.47
C LEU A 74 -13.33 -27.22 -4.36
N ILE A 75 -12.54 -28.24 -4.67
CA ILE A 75 -13.00 -29.42 -5.41
C ILE A 75 -13.11 -30.57 -4.41
N ASN A 76 -14.26 -31.25 -4.39
CA ASN A 76 -14.47 -32.42 -3.53
C ASN A 76 -13.84 -33.70 -4.13
N ASP A 77 -13.91 -34.79 -3.37
CA ASP A 77 -13.37 -36.10 -3.78
C ASP A 77 -14.04 -36.68 -5.03
N SER A 78 -15.22 -36.19 -5.42
CA SER A 78 -15.90 -36.55 -6.67
C SER A 78 -15.51 -35.68 -7.87
N GLY A 79 -14.55 -34.76 -7.69
CA GLY A 79 -14.05 -33.86 -8.74
C GLY A 79 -14.99 -32.70 -9.06
N GLN A 80 -16.02 -32.48 -8.25
CA GLN A 80 -17.00 -31.40 -8.43
C GLN A 80 -16.61 -30.16 -7.60
N THR A 81 -16.91 -28.98 -8.15
CA THR A 81 -16.69 -27.70 -7.47
C THR A 81 -17.72 -27.49 -6.36
N CYS A 82 -17.24 -27.33 -5.14
CA CYS A 82 -18.07 -27.03 -3.98
C CYS A 82 -18.58 -25.60 -4.01
N SER A 83 -19.82 -25.40 -3.58
CA SER A 83 -20.30 -24.10 -3.13
C SER A 83 -19.53 -23.62 -1.89
N PRO A 84 -19.61 -22.33 -1.51
CA PRO A 84 -18.99 -21.83 -0.30
C PRO A 84 -19.40 -22.58 0.98
N ASN A 85 -20.69 -22.94 1.09
CA ASN A 85 -21.21 -23.67 2.24
C ASN A 85 -20.68 -25.12 2.27
N GLU A 86 -20.71 -25.82 1.14
CA GLU A 86 -20.16 -27.18 1.04
C GLU A 86 -18.65 -27.20 1.31
N SER A 87 -17.92 -26.17 0.88
CA SER A 87 -16.49 -26.02 1.17
C SER A 87 -16.25 -25.91 2.67
N ALA A 88 -17.04 -25.09 3.38
CA ALA A 88 -16.92 -24.94 4.83
C ALA A 88 -17.21 -26.26 5.56
N VAL A 89 -18.26 -26.98 5.14
CA VAL A 89 -18.61 -28.30 5.72
C VAL A 89 -17.50 -29.33 5.45
N LEU A 90 -16.96 -29.38 4.23
CA LEU A 90 -15.89 -30.29 3.88
C LEU A 90 -14.63 -30.02 4.71
N LEU A 91 -14.26 -28.76 4.89
CA LEU A 91 -13.13 -28.38 5.75
C LEU A 91 -13.38 -28.76 7.21
N ALA A 92 -14.58 -28.49 7.74
CA ALA A 92 -14.93 -28.85 9.11
C ALA A 92 -14.79 -30.35 9.34
N ASN A 93 -15.36 -31.18 8.46
CA ASN A 93 -15.30 -32.63 8.59
C ASN A 93 -13.88 -33.20 8.39
N THR A 94 -13.04 -32.51 7.62
CA THR A 94 -11.66 -32.95 7.35
C THR A 94 -10.73 -32.67 8.53
N PHE A 95 -10.84 -31.48 9.13
CA PHE A 95 -9.96 -31.07 10.23
C PHE A 95 -10.52 -31.42 11.61
N PHE A 96 -11.84 -31.56 11.72
CA PHE A 96 -12.56 -31.85 12.96
C PHE A 96 -13.61 -32.95 12.71
N PRO A 97 -13.18 -34.19 12.42
CA PRO A 97 -14.12 -35.30 12.27
C PRO A 97 -14.83 -35.59 13.59
N ASP A 98 -16.02 -36.18 13.51
CA ASP A 98 -16.76 -36.64 14.67
C ASP A 98 -15.92 -37.63 15.50
N ASP A 99 -15.95 -37.47 16.82
CA ASP A 99 -15.27 -38.37 17.74
C ASP A 99 -16.03 -39.69 17.88
N ARG A 100 -15.62 -40.73 17.15
CA ARG A 100 -16.34 -42.02 17.13
C ARG A 100 -15.47 -43.16 17.67
N VAL A 101 -16.00 -43.85 18.68
CA VAL A 101 -15.32 -44.96 19.36
C VAL A 101 -15.06 -46.18 18.46
N ASP A 102 -15.85 -46.35 17.40
CA ASP A 102 -15.73 -47.43 16.42
C ASP A 102 -14.55 -47.23 15.47
N THR A 103 -14.08 -46.00 15.29
CA THR A 103 -12.89 -45.66 14.50
C THR A 103 -11.60 -45.66 15.30
N ASP A 104 -11.66 -46.00 16.59
CA ASP A 104 -10.52 -45.92 17.47
C ASP A 104 -9.43 -46.95 17.17
N GLY A 105 -8.20 -46.45 17.04
CA GLY A 105 -7.02 -47.27 17.21
C GLY A 105 -6.80 -47.67 18.68
N PRO A 106 -5.99 -48.71 18.96
CA PRO A 106 -5.75 -49.22 20.32
C PRO A 106 -5.31 -48.14 21.31
N TYR A 107 -4.52 -47.17 20.84
CA TYR A 107 -4.08 -46.03 21.64
C TYR A 107 -5.23 -45.09 22.02
N HIS A 108 -6.12 -44.77 21.07
CA HIS A 108 -7.27 -43.89 21.30
C HIS A 108 -8.30 -44.53 22.23
N THR A 109 -8.52 -45.84 22.12
CA THR A 109 -9.36 -46.61 23.04
C THR A 109 -8.82 -46.55 24.47
N GLU A 110 -7.51 -46.79 24.66
CA GLU A 110 -6.87 -46.73 25.97
C GLU A 110 -6.88 -45.30 26.55
N LEU A 111 -6.68 -44.29 25.71
CA LEU A 111 -6.77 -42.88 26.12
C LEU A 111 -8.18 -42.53 26.63
N ARG A 112 -9.24 -42.95 25.92
CA ARG A 112 -10.62 -42.75 26.39
C ARG A 112 -10.90 -43.51 27.69
N ARG A 113 -10.49 -44.79 27.79
CA ARG A 113 -10.62 -45.57 29.05
C ARG A 113 -9.97 -44.87 30.25
N ARG A 114 -8.82 -44.23 30.05
CA ARG A 114 -8.13 -43.46 31.10
C ARG A 114 -8.88 -42.17 31.47
N THR A 115 -9.56 -41.55 30.51
CA THR A 115 -10.17 -40.23 30.65
C THR A 115 -11.65 -40.31 31.09
N ASP A 116 -12.36 -41.39 30.77
CA ASP A 116 -13.75 -41.66 31.17
C ASP A 116 -13.95 -41.68 32.70
N GLY A 117 -12.89 -41.93 33.47
CA GLY A 117 -12.88 -41.83 34.94
C GLY A 117 -12.39 -40.48 35.51
N SER A 118 -11.88 -39.59 34.66
CA SER A 118 -11.23 -38.33 35.04
C SER A 118 -12.03 -37.12 34.59
N ILE A 119 -13.34 -37.10 34.89
CA ILE A 119 -14.22 -35.94 34.65
C ILE A 119 -14.04 -34.90 35.76
N ARG A 120 -12.79 -34.48 36.00
CA ARG A 120 -12.55 -33.22 36.69
C ARG A 120 -11.71 -32.36 35.75
N PRO A 121 -12.27 -31.25 35.23
CA PRO A 121 -11.42 -30.19 34.72
C PRO A 121 -10.42 -29.81 35.83
N PRO A 122 -9.18 -29.42 35.51
CA PRO A 122 -8.34 -28.77 36.50
C PRO A 122 -9.13 -27.59 37.07
N GLU A 123 -9.31 -27.54 38.39
CA GLU A 123 -9.91 -26.39 39.05
C GLU A 123 -9.06 -25.16 38.67
N ALA A 124 -9.71 -24.10 38.18
CA ALA A 124 -9.03 -22.91 37.66
C ALA A 124 -8.07 -22.22 38.66
N SER A 125 -8.13 -22.61 39.94
CA SER A 125 -7.28 -22.16 41.03
C SER A 125 -5.80 -22.52 40.85
N ASP A 126 -5.47 -23.62 40.16
CA ASP A 126 -4.08 -24.06 39.99
C ASP A 126 -3.32 -23.22 38.93
N ILE A 127 -4.04 -22.63 37.98
CA ILE A 127 -3.45 -21.88 36.86
C ILE A 127 -3.03 -20.46 37.26
N LEU A 128 -3.67 -19.86 38.28
CA LEU A 128 -3.40 -18.48 38.71
C LEU A 128 -2.25 -18.35 39.72
N SER A 129 -1.80 -19.43 40.37
CA SER A 129 -0.73 -19.36 41.37
C SER A 129 0.68 -19.43 40.77
N GLU A 130 0.82 -19.88 39.52
CA GLU A 130 2.12 -20.09 38.85
C GLU A 130 2.51 -18.95 37.89
N MET A 131 1.59 -18.00 37.64
CA MET A 131 1.92 -16.79 36.87
C MET A 131 2.51 -15.74 37.80
N ASP A 132 3.81 -15.82 38.04
CA ASP A 132 4.57 -14.73 38.68
C ASP A 132 4.43 -13.48 37.78
N PRO A 133 3.81 -12.38 38.26
CA PRO A 133 3.56 -11.22 37.40
C PRO A 133 4.89 -10.59 36.99
N PRO A 134 5.01 -10.13 35.72
CA PRO A 134 6.25 -9.53 35.26
C PRO A 134 6.57 -8.28 36.09
N SER A 135 7.76 -8.26 36.70
CA SER A 135 8.27 -7.09 37.38
C SER A 135 8.43 -5.96 36.38
N LEU A 136 7.50 -5.00 36.42
CA LEU A 136 7.64 -3.74 35.71
C LEU A 136 8.77 -2.96 36.38
N GLY A 137 9.98 -3.16 35.86
CA GLY A 137 11.18 -2.42 36.22
C GLY A 137 11.00 -0.94 35.90
N LEU A 138 10.42 -0.20 36.84
CA LEU A 138 10.50 1.25 36.91
C LEU A 138 11.73 1.62 37.73
N LYS A 139 12.84 1.89 37.04
CA LYS A 139 13.70 3.07 37.21
C LYS A 139 14.83 3.09 36.20
#